data_AF-A0A564TTV4-F1
#
_entry.id   AF-A0A564TTV4-F1
#
_cell.length_a   1.000
_cell.length_b   1.000
_cell.length_c   1.000
_cell.angle_alpha   90.00
_cell.angle_beta   90.00
_cell.angle_gamma   90.00
#
_symmetry.space_group_name_H-M   'P 1'
#
loop_
_entity.id
_entity.type
_entity.pdbx_description
1 polymer ?
#
loop_
_entity_poly.entity_id
_entity_poly.type
_entity_poly.pdbx_seq_one_letter_code
_entity_poly.pdbx_strand_id
1 'polypeptide(L)'
;MLIKKIVSVILSLSLVFMVSGCQSDKDNPLHGKDTDERIVMCLENAYPEHNFKVVKSFDKQKNEGLFEDENGISFKVRNLLYDNIYHFGCCDEYLATILEKQDFFNKAKIIVEDKYQQKFTYDEDTMVIEIIYDDTNNQITTNEISQMISEVLNMADAPEVIYPDNQEFSTGVVNYYTLPTFGMLQCYIKRNGWGVTERFYVSDKVFEQSKIKEKIDKLYESTEK
;
A
#
# COMPACT_ATOMS: atom_id res chain seq x y z
N MET A 1 2.44 -40.55 55.58
CA MET A 1 1.31 -40.61 54.61
C MET A 1 0.74 -39.25 54.21
N LEU A 2 0.97 -38.16 54.96
CA LEU A 2 0.49 -36.81 54.62
C LEU A 2 1.22 -36.14 53.43
N ILE A 3 2.53 -36.35 53.29
CA ILE A 3 3.37 -35.65 52.29
C ILE A 3 3.02 -36.08 50.84
N LYS A 4 2.65 -37.36 50.62
CA LYS A 4 2.27 -37.85 49.28
C LYS A 4 0.94 -37.28 48.78
N LYS A 5 0.02 -36.89 49.67
CA LYS A 5 -1.27 -36.26 49.27
C LYS A 5 -1.10 -34.79 48.88
N ILE A 6 -0.16 -34.07 49.50
CA ILE A 6 0.06 -32.63 49.23
C ILE A 6 0.77 -32.44 47.88
N VAL A 7 1.76 -33.27 47.57
CA VAL A 7 2.50 -33.20 46.28
C VAL A 7 1.59 -33.51 45.09
N SER A 8 0.64 -34.43 45.24
CA SER A 8 -0.31 -34.77 44.18
C SER A 8 -1.31 -33.64 43.89
N VAL A 9 -1.69 -32.84 44.89
CA VAL A 9 -2.63 -31.72 44.72
C VAL A 9 -1.95 -30.53 44.04
N ILE A 10 -0.67 -30.29 44.35
CA ILE A 10 0.11 -29.19 43.74
C ILE A 10 0.41 -29.47 42.27
N LEU A 11 0.69 -30.73 41.89
CA LEU A 11 0.89 -31.10 40.49
C LEU A 11 -0.41 -31.00 39.66
N SER A 12 -1.57 -31.33 40.24
CA SER A 12 -2.85 -31.16 39.54
C SER A 12 -3.26 -29.68 39.41
N LEU A 13 -2.91 -28.81 40.38
CA LEU A 13 -3.21 -27.38 40.28
C LEU A 13 -2.32 -26.67 39.25
N SER A 14 -1.06 -27.08 39.13
CA SER A 14 -0.13 -26.49 38.15
C SER A 14 -0.46 -26.87 36.71
N LEU A 15 -1.16 -27.98 36.47
CA LEU A 15 -1.65 -28.33 35.14
C LEU A 15 -2.86 -27.48 34.71
N VAL A 16 -3.70 -27.04 35.66
CA VAL A 16 -4.87 -26.18 35.36
C VAL A 16 -4.44 -24.75 35.00
N PHE A 17 -3.30 -24.27 35.49
CA PHE A 17 -2.78 -22.94 35.12
C PHE A 17 -1.99 -22.90 33.80
N MET A 18 -1.55 -24.03 33.26
CA MET A 18 -0.88 -24.04 31.95
C MET A 18 -1.85 -23.98 30.76
N VAL A 19 -3.15 -24.24 30.97
CA VAL A 19 -4.17 -24.11 29.91
C VAL A 19 -4.70 -22.66 29.81
N SER A 20 -4.42 -21.82 30.82
CA SER A 20 -4.82 -20.41 30.85
C SER A 20 -3.91 -19.48 30.03
N GLY A 21 -2.80 -20.00 29.49
CA GLY A 21 -1.92 -19.27 28.58
C GLY A 21 -2.46 -19.15 27.14
N CYS A 22 -3.54 -19.86 26.82
CA CYS A 22 -4.36 -19.54 25.65
C CYS A 22 -5.34 -18.43 26.07
N GLN A 23 -4.83 -17.21 26.26
CA GLN A 23 -5.68 -16.05 26.03
C GLN A 23 -6.07 -16.14 24.55
N SER A 24 -7.23 -16.74 24.29
CA SER A 24 -7.92 -16.53 23.04
C SER A 24 -7.99 -15.03 22.88
N ASP A 25 -7.26 -14.51 21.90
CA ASP A 25 -7.23 -13.10 21.57
C ASP A 25 -8.58 -12.76 20.91
N LYS A 26 -9.65 -12.85 21.70
CA LYS A 26 -11.03 -12.64 21.23
C LYS A 26 -11.22 -11.22 20.71
N ASP A 27 -10.35 -10.32 21.14
CA ASP A 27 -10.30 -8.92 20.69
C ASP A 27 -9.44 -8.73 19.43
N ASN A 28 -8.76 -9.78 18.94
CA ASN A 28 -8.01 -9.73 17.69
C ASN A 28 -8.96 -9.96 16.51
N PRO A 29 -9.18 -8.95 15.64
CA PRO A 29 -10.12 -9.05 14.53
C PRO A 29 -9.71 -10.09 13.48
N LEU A 30 -8.43 -10.47 13.42
CA LEU A 30 -7.93 -11.51 12.50
C LEU A 30 -8.10 -12.93 13.06
N HIS A 31 -8.50 -13.09 14.33
CA HIS A 31 -8.60 -14.39 14.98
C HIS A 31 -9.77 -15.21 14.42
N GLY A 32 -9.46 -16.44 13.95
CA GLY A 32 -10.46 -17.35 13.38
C GLY A 32 -10.90 -17.00 11.96
N LYS A 33 -10.29 -15.97 11.35
CA LYS A 33 -10.50 -15.59 9.95
C LYS A 33 -9.62 -16.40 9.02
N ASP A 34 -10.19 -16.89 7.92
CA ASP A 34 -9.42 -17.52 6.86
C ASP A 34 -8.64 -16.49 6.02
N THR A 35 -7.83 -16.95 5.07
CA THR A 35 -6.99 -16.07 4.23
C THR A 35 -7.83 -15.11 3.39
N ASP A 36 -8.95 -15.56 2.85
CA ASP A 36 -9.79 -14.74 1.99
C ASP A 36 -10.50 -13.66 2.80
N GLU A 37 -11.05 -14.01 3.97
CA GLU A 37 -11.65 -13.05 4.91
C GLU A 37 -10.63 -11.99 5.35
N ARG A 38 -9.39 -12.40 5.65
CA ARG A 38 -8.30 -11.47 6.03
C ARG A 38 -7.92 -10.52 4.89
N ILE A 39 -7.89 -11.01 3.65
CA ILE A 39 -7.64 -10.16 2.47
C ILE A 39 -8.76 -9.15 2.29
N VAL A 40 -10.04 -9.56 2.40
CA VAL A 40 -11.18 -8.63 2.31
C VAL A 40 -11.07 -7.56 3.40
N MET A 41 -10.73 -7.93 4.63
CA MET A 41 -10.49 -6.96 5.70
C MET A 41 -9.36 -5.97 5.36
N CYS A 42 -8.26 -6.42 4.74
CA CYS A 42 -7.20 -5.51 4.26
C CYS A 42 -7.69 -4.54 3.19
N LEU A 43 -8.48 -5.02 2.23
CA LEU A 43 -9.04 -4.21 1.15
C LEU A 43 -10.02 -3.17 1.72
N GLU A 44 -10.96 -3.57 2.57
CA GLU A 44 -11.92 -2.65 3.20
C GLU A 44 -11.25 -1.64 4.13
N ASN A 45 -10.14 -2.01 4.76
CA ASN A 45 -9.35 -1.08 5.57
C ASN A 45 -8.61 -0.03 4.70
N ALA A 46 -8.09 -0.43 3.53
CA ALA A 46 -7.42 0.48 2.61
C ALA A 46 -8.42 1.34 1.80
N TYR A 47 -9.58 0.79 1.46
CA TYR A 47 -10.59 1.41 0.61
C TYR A 47 -11.94 1.46 1.35
N PRO A 48 -12.10 2.34 2.35
CA PRO A 48 -13.23 2.32 3.28
C PRO A 48 -14.59 2.65 2.66
N GLU A 49 -14.60 3.21 1.45
CA GLU A 49 -15.83 3.52 0.69
C GLU A 49 -16.32 2.34 -0.16
N HIS A 50 -15.58 1.23 -0.20
CA HIS A 50 -15.84 0.07 -1.06
C HIS A 50 -16.04 -1.22 -0.27
N ASN A 51 -16.79 -2.16 -0.86
CA ASN A 51 -16.95 -3.50 -0.33
C ASN A 51 -16.41 -4.51 -1.34
N PHE A 52 -15.81 -5.58 -0.84
CA PHE A 52 -15.15 -6.56 -1.71
C PHE A 52 -15.69 -7.95 -1.49
N LYS A 53 -15.70 -8.74 -2.56
CA LYS A 53 -16.02 -10.17 -2.51
C LYS A 53 -14.96 -11.00 -3.20
N VAL A 54 -14.87 -12.24 -2.77
CA VAL A 54 -13.99 -13.26 -3.35
C VAL A 54 -14.65 -13.81 -4.62
N VAL A 55 -13.96 -13.72 -5.76
CA VAL A 55 -14.36 -14.38 -7.01
C VAL A 55 -13.66 -15.73 -7.14
N LYS A 56 -12.38 -15.77 -6.78
CA LYS A 56 -11.56 -16.98 -6.71
C LYS A 56 -10.65 -16.89 -5.50
N SER A 57 -10.80 -17.85 -4.58
CA SER A 57 -10.01 -17.95 -3.37
C SER A 57 -8.51 -17.87 -3.62
N PHE A 58 -7.81 -17.28 -2.66
CA PHE A 58 -6.36 -17.09 -2.72
C PHE A 58 -5.63 -18.44 -2.72
N ASP A 59 -4.86 -18.68 -3.78
CA ASP A 59 -4.03 -19.87 -3.93
C ASP A 59 -2.63 -19.58 -3.39
N LYS A 60 -2.31 -20.12 -2.21
CA LYS A 60 -0.99 -19.91 -1.57
C LYS A 60 0.19 -20.44 -2.39
N GLN A 61 -0.02 -21.39 -3.31
CA GLN A 61 1.06 -21.88 -4.18
C GLN A 61 1.34 -20.92 -5.33
N LYS A 62 0.29 -20.27 -5.85
CA LYS A 62 0.41 -19.27 -6.91
C LYS A 62 0.63 -17.86 -6.37
N ASN A 63 0.39 -17.67 -5.08
CA ASN A 63 0.47 -16.39 -4.39
C ASN A 63 -0.44 -15.33 -5.01
N GLU A 64 -1.62 -15.75 -5.49
CA GLU A 64 -2.64 -14.86 -6.07
C GLU A 64 -4.07 -15.36 -5.80
N GLY A 65 -5.02 -14.43 -5.77
CA GLY A 65 -6.47 -14.64 -5.75
C GLY A 65 -7.18 -13.61 -6.61
N LEU A 66 -8.47 -13.82 -6.90
CA LEU A 66 -9.30 -12.88 -7.68
C LEU A 66 -10.44 -12.35 -6.83
N PHE A 67 -10.55 -11.04 -6.76
CA PHE A 67 -11.51 -10.30 -5.95
C PHE A 67 -12.26 -9.32 -6.84
N GLU A 68 -13.39 -8.83 -6.35
CA GLU A 68 -14.24 -7.89 -7.08
C GLU A 68 -14.89 -6.89 -6.11
N ASP A 69 -14.97 -5.63 -6.52
CA ASP A 69 -15.68 -4.58 -5.79
C ASP A 69 -17.22 -4.69 -5.98
N GLU A 70 -17.98 -3.79 -5.36
CA GLU A 70 -19.43 -3.74 -5.53
C GLU A 70 -19.90 -3.35 -6.94
N ASN A 71 -19.04 -2.76 -7.76
CA ASN A 71 -19.33 -2.28 -9.11
C ASN A 71 -18.93 -3.28 -10.22
N GLY A 72 -18.36 -4.43 -9.85
CA GLY A 72 -17.95 -5.46 -10.81
C GLY A 72 -16.53 -5.26 -11.38
N ILE A 73 -15.70 -4.44 -10.75
CA ILE A 73 -14.27 -4.32 -11.05
C ILE A 73 -13.56 -5.53 -10.44
N SER A 74 -13.26 -6.53 -11.28
CA SER A 74 -12.45 -7.67 -10.86
C SER A 74 -10.96 -7.34 -10.94
N PHE A 75 -10.21 -7.65 -9.89
CA PHE A 75 -8.76 -7.41 -9.77
C PHE A 75 -8.09 -8.52 -8.97
N LYS A 76 -6.77 -8.67 -9.12
CA LYS A 76 -6.05 -9.67 -8.34
C LYS A 76 -5.55 -9.10 -7.03
N VAL A 77 -5.51 -9.96 -6.02
CA VAL A 77 -4.65 -9.79 -4.85
C VAL A 77 -3.49 -10.75 -5.01
N ARG A 78 -2.27 -10.27 -4.75
CA ARG A 78 -1.03 -11.02 -4.87
C ARG A 78 -0.19 -10.87 -3.62
N ASN A 79 0.85 -11.68 -3.50
CA ASN A 79 1.95 -11.49 -2.56
C ASN A 79 1.50 -11.26 -1.12
N LEU A 80 1.24 -12.34 -0.38
CA LEU A 80 1.13 -12.21 1.08
C LEU A 80 2.48 -11.73 1.65
N LEU A 81 2.47 -10.51 2.19
CA LEU A 81 3.63 -9.86 2.80
C LEU A 81 3.86 -10.41 4.21
N TYR A 82 2.77 -10.58 4.96
CA TYR A 82 2.75 -11.17 6.28
C TYR A 82 1.50 -12.06 6.41
N ASP A 83 1.65 -13.23 7.01
CA ASP A 83 0.54 -14.14 7.33
C ASP A 83 0.74 -14.74 8.73
N ASN A 84 0.44 -13.96 9.76
CA ASN A 84 0.42 -14.44 11.14
C ASN A 84 -0.80 -13.94 11.91
N ILE A 85 -0.92 -14.28 13.19
CA ILE A 85 -2.09 -13.97 14.00
C ILE A 85 -2.27 -12.46 14.26
N TYR A 86 -1.20 -11.67 14.34
CA TYR A 86 -1.24 -10.22 14.60
C TYR A 86 -1.02 -9.38 13.36
N HIS A 87 -0.31 -9.90 12.37
CA HIS A 87 0.11 -9.14 11.20
C HIS A 87 -0.28 -9.88 9.93
N PHE A 88 -1.11 -9.22 9.12
CA PHE A 88 -1.53 -9.73 7.82
C PHE A 88 -1.38 -8.65 6.76
N GLY A 89 -0.68 -8.92 5.68
CA GLY A 89 -0.43 -7.94 4.63
C GLY A 89 -0.45 -8.58 3.26
N CYS A 90 -0.93 -7.86 2.26
CA CYS A 90 -0.93 -8.30 0.86
C CYS A 90 -0.68 -7.14 -0.11
N CYS A 91 -0.54 -7.44 -1.40
CA CYS A 91 -0.57 -6.46 -2.48
C CYS A 91 -1.86 -6.60 -3.28
N ASP A 92 -2.48 -5.50 -3.68
CA ASP A 92 -3.68 -5.51 -4.52
C ASP A 92 -3.45 -4.80 -5.86
N GLU A 93 -4.15 -5.25 -6.90
CA GLU A 93 -4.20 -4.61 -8.22
C GLU A 93 -5.46 -3.75 -8.40
N TYR A 94 -6.20 -3.42 -7.33
CA TYR A 94 -7.49 -2.72 -7.46
C TYR A 94 -7.31 -1.35 -8.12
N LEU A 95 -6.40 -0.55 -7.57
CA LEU A 95 -6.08 0.77 -8.10
C LEU A 95 -5.45 0.70 -9.50
N ALA A 96 -4.52 -0.24 -9.73
CA ALA A 96 -3.96 -0.50 -11.05
C ALA A 96 -5.06 -0.76 -12.10
N THR A 97 -6.02 -1.62 -11.78
CA THR A 97 -7.15 -1.96 -12.66
C THR A 97 -8.00 -0.72 -12.99
N ILE A 98 -8.22 0.16 -12.02
CA ILE A 98 -8.96 1.42 -12.21
C ILE A 98 -8.17 2.36 -13.14
N LEU A 99 -6.86 2.53 -12.90
CA LEU A 99 -5.99 3.38 -13.71
C LEU A 99 -5.89 2.87 -15.16
N GLU A 100 -5.76 1.57 -15.38
CA GLU A 100 -5.75 0.95 -16.71
C GLU A 100 -7.03 1.21 -17.49
N LYS A 101 -8.20 1.02 -16.85
CA LYS A 101 -9.51 1.29 -17.47
C LYS A 101 -9.68 2.75 -17.89
N GLN A 102 -8.97 3.66 -17.23
CA GLN A 102 -8.98 5.09 -17.54
C GLN A 102 -7.90 5.50 -18.55
N ASP A 103 -7.13 4.55 -19.09
CA ASP A 103 -5.99 4.81 -19.97
C ASP A 103 -4.95 5.73 -19.34
N PHE A 104 -4.77 5.62 -18.01
CA PHE A 104 -3.94 6.53 -17.21
C PHE A 104 -2.49 6.55 -17.71
N PHE A 105 -1.87 5.38 -17.89
CA PHE A 105 -0.43 5.30 -18.20
C PHE A 105 -0.08 5.94 -19.54
N ASN A 106 -0.92 5.78 -20.56
CA ASN A 106 -0.69 6.41 -21.85
C ASN A 106 -0.89 7.92 -21.78
N LYS A 107 -1.95 8.38 -21.09
CA LYS A 107 -2.20 9.82 -20.89
C LYS A 107 -1.10 10.48 -20.06
N ALA A 108 -0.65 9.83 -18.99
CA ALA A 108 0.46 10.29 -18.15
C ALA A 108 1.73 10.42 -18.98
N LYS A 109 2.04 9.42 -19.80
CA LYS A 109 3.20 9.44 -20.69
C LYS A 109 3.16 10.61 -21.66
N ILE A 110 2.02 10.87 -22.31
CA ILE A 110 1.86 12.02 -23.23
C ILE A 110 2.09 13.34 -22.48
N ILE A 111 1.53 13.51 -21.28
CA ILE A 111 1.74 14.72 -20.48
C ILE A 111 3.23 14.87 -20.14
N VAL A 112 3.82 13.85 -19.53
CA VAL A 112 5.18 13.93 -18.98
C VAL A 112 6.23 14.02 -20.09
N GLU A 113 6.15 13.18 -21.12
CA GLU A 113 7.16 13.08 -22.18
C GLU A 113 6.93 14.10 -23.30
N ASP A 114 5.72 14.24 -23.83
CA ASP A 114 5.50 15.09 -25.01
C ASP A 114 5.34 16.57 -24.63
N LYS A 115 4.60 16.86 -23.56
CA LYS A 115 4.34 18.24 -23.13
C LYS A 115 5.46 18.81 -22.26
N TYR A 116 5.95 18.05 -21.29
CA TYR A 116 6.97 18.51 -20.33
C TYR A 116 8.40 18.02 -20.63
N GLN A 117 8.58 17.17 -21.64
CA GLN A 117 9.90 16.66 -22.06
C GLN A 117 10.68 15.99 -20.92
N GLN A 118 9.97 15.34 -20.00
CA GLN A 118 10.54 14.55 -18.90
C GLN A 118 10.37 13.05 -19.20
N LYS A 119 10.94 12.19 -18.36
CA LYS A 119 10.83 10.73 -18.55
C LYS A 119 9.74 10.16 -17.65
N PHE A 120 8.84 9.38 -18.23
CA PHE A 120 7.82 8.63 -17.51
C PHE A 120 8.13 7.14 -17.56
N THR A 121 8.20 6.51 -16.41
CA THR A 121 8.34 5.05 -16.29
C THR A 121 7.33 4.50 -15.31
N TYR A 122 6.90 3.28 -15.54
CA TYR A 122 6.20 2.47 -14.55
C TYR A 122 6.76 1.07 -14.64
N ASP A 123 6.84 0.41 -13.50
CA ASP A 123 7.47 -0.88 -13.38
C ASP A 123 6.57 -1.79 -12.54
N GLU A 124 6.08 -2.86 -13.16
CA GLU A 124 5.15 -3.80 -12.53
C GLU A 124 5.81 -4.57 -11.36
N ASP A 125 7.12 -4.79 -11.41
CA ASP A 125 7.85 -5.55 -10.40
C ASP A 125 7.99 -4.75 -9.10
N THR A 126 8.24 -3.45 -9.22
CA THR A 126 8.37 -2.49 -8.10
C THR A 126 7.05 -1.81 -7.77
N MET A 127 6.02 -1.98 -8.61
CA MET A 127 4.67 -1.43 -8.44
C MET A 127 4.62 0.10 -8.36
N VAL A 128 5.62 0.76 -8.94
CA VAL A 128 5.86 2.21 -8.82
C VAL A 128 5.69 2.88 -10.18
N ILE A 129 5.08 4.07 -10.14
CA ILE A 129 5.12 5.03 -11.25
C ILE A 129 6.21 6.05 -10.93
N GLU A 130 7.11 6.31 -11.85
CA GLU A 130 8.23 7.23 -11.66
C GLU A 130 8.24 8.31 -12.75
N ILE A 131 8.33 9.56 -12.33
CA ILE A 131 8.67 10.70 -13.17
C ILE A 131 10.10 11.07 -12.84
N ILE A 132 10.98 10.91 -13.82
CA ILE A 132 12.40 11.23 -13.70
C ILE A 132 12.63 12.57 -14.37
N TYR A 133 13.09 13.54 -13.59
CA TYR A 133 13.70 14.73 -14.16
C TYR A 133 15.21 14.52 -14.34
N ASP A 134 15.74 15.10 -15.41
CA ASP A 134 17.18 15.30 -15.59
C ASP A 134 17.48 16.77 -15.88
N ASP A 135 18.02 17.47 -14.88
CA ASP A 135 18.36 18.91 -14.95
C ASP A 135 19.66 19.16 -15.73
N THR A 136 20.31 18.12 -16.26
CA THR A 136 21.55 18.31 -17.05
C THR A 136 21.32 18.99 -18.39
N ASN A 137 20.10 18.94 -18.95
CA ASN A 137 19.80 19.52 -20.27
C ASN A 137 18.48 20.31 -20.36
N ASN A 138 17.54 20.14 -19.42
CA ASN A 138 16.21 20.79 -19.46
C ASN A 138 16.05 21.80 -18.32
N GLN A 139 15.84 23.08 -18.65
CA GLN A 139 15.51 24.15 -17.70
C GLN A 139 14.04 24.10 -17.27
N ILE A 140 13.58 22.98 -16.70
CA ILE A 140 12.23 22.89 -16.14
C ILE A 140 12.19 23.55 -14.76
N THR A 141 11.23 24.42 -14.53
CA THR A 141 11.05 25.13 -13.25
C THR A 141 10.26 24.27 -12.24
N THR A 142 10.41 24.57 -10.95
CA THR A 142 9.58 23.90 -9.92
C THR A 142 8.08 24.13 -10.14
N ASN A 143 7.70 25.27 -10.73
CA ASN A 143 6.32 25.56 -11.12
C ASN A 143 5.81 24.58 -12.20
N GLU A 144 6.61 24.33 -13.23
CA GLU A 144 6.27 23.40 -14.31
C GLU A 144 6.22 21.96 -13.81
N ILE A 145 7.18 21.54 -12.96
CA ILE A 145 7.15 20.22 -12.31
C ILE A 145 5.85 20.06 -11.50
N SER A 146 5.50 21.07 -10.72
CA SER A 146 4.30 21.03 -9.88
C SER A 146 3.02 20.99 -10.71
N GLN A 147 2.98 21.71 -11.82
CA GLN A 147 1.85 21.67 -12.75
C GLN A 147 1.75 20.29 -13.43
N MET A 148 2.85 19.73 -13.90
CA MET A 148 2.90 18.39 -14.51
C MET A 148 2.35 17.33 -13.56
N ILE A 149 2.84 17.30 -12.31
CA ILE A 149 2.36 16.35 -11.29
C ILE A 149 0.87 16.57 -11.01
N SER A 150 0.42 17.83 -10.92
CA SER A 150 -1.00 18.15 -10.73
C SER A 150 -1.87 17.64 -11.89
N GLU A 151 -1.42 17.82 -13.14
CA GLU A 151 -2.14 17.32 -14.32
C GLU A 151 -2.19 15.79 -14.36
N VAL A 152 -1.10 15.11 -14.00
CA VAL A 152 -1.05 13.64 -13.92
C VAL A 152 -1.96 13.12 -12.81
N LEU A 153 -1.92 13.69 -11.60
CA LEU A 153 -2.76 13.19 -10.50
C LEU A 153 -4.25 13.45 -10.76
N ASN A 154 -4.60 14.62 -11.30
CA ASN A 154 -6.01 15.01 -11.48
C ASN A 154 -6.70 14.39 -12.71
N MET A 155 -6.01 13.61 -13.54
CA MET A 155 -6.65 12.92 -14.67
C MET A 155 -7.25 11.55 -14.30
N ALA A 156 -6.89 11.00 -13.14
CA ALA A 156 -7.44 9.76 -12.62
C ALA A 156 -8.60 10.05 -11.67
N ASP A 157 -9.72 9.39 -11.90
CA ASP A 157 -10.79 9.25 -10.91
C ASP A 157 -10.47 8.02 -10.06
N ALA A 158 -9.61 8.22 -9.05
CA ALA A 158 -9.18 7.17 -8.14
C ALA A 158 -9.98 7.21 -6.82
N PRO A 159 -10.29 6.05 -6.23
CA PRO A 159 -10.92 6.00 -4.91
C PRO A 159 -9.97 6.56 -3.85
N GLU A 160 -10.54 6.95 -2.71
CA GLU A 160 -9.74 7.27 -1.53
C GLU A 160 -9.01 6.02 -1.02
N VAL A 161 -7.75 6.20 -0.64
CA VAL A 161 -6.90 5.10 -0.15
C VAL A 161 -6.26 5.49 1.17
N ILE A 162 -6.43 4.65 2.17
CA ILE A 162 -5.70 4.70 3.44
C ILE A 162 -4.44 3.85 3.27
N TYR A 163 -3.30 4.51 3.07
CA TYR A 163 -2.00 3.85 3.04
C TYR A 163 -1.57 3.45 4.45
N PRO A 164 -0.89 2.31 4.63
CA PRO A 164 -0.44 1.87 5.95
C PRO A 164 0.64 2.80 6.51
N ASP A 165 0.38 3.38 7.69
CA ASP A 165 1.35 4.18 8.45
C ASP A 165 2.57 3.35 8.89
N ASN A 166 2.36 2.05 9.13
CA ASN A 166 3.39 1.12 9.56
C ASN A 166 3.30 -0.19 8.78
N GLN A 167 4.42 -0.58 8.18
CA GLN A 167 4.60 -1.85 7.47
C GLN A 167 5.53 -2.81 8.23
N GLU A 168 6.06 -2.38 9.38
CA GLU A 168 6.98 -3.16 10.21
C GLU A 168 6.27 -4.31 10.91
N PHE A 169 7.03 -5.38 11.11
CA PHE A 169 6.57 -6.57 11.79
C PHE A 169 6.28 -6.33 13.28
N SER A 170 5.12 -6.75 13.75
CA SER A 170 4.74 -6.74 15.17
C SER A 170 4.20 -8.10 15.62
N THR A 171 4.48 -8.47 16.87
CA THR A 171 4.01 -9.71 17.52
C THR A 171 3.00 -9.46 18.64
N GLY A 172 2.46 -8.25 18.76
CA GLY A 172 1.51 -7.91 19.83
C GLY A 172 0.62 -6.70 19.55
N VAL A 173 0.72 -6.12 18.35
CA VAL A 173 -0.19 -5.08 17.88
C VAL A 173 -0.78 -5.58 16.58
N VAL A 174 -2.11 -5.62 16.50
CA VAL A 174 -2.81 -6.06 15.30
C VAL A 174 -2.58 -5.01 14.20
N ASN A 175 -2.07 -5.47 13.06
CA ASN A 175 -1.88 -4.65 11.87
C ASN A 175 -2.31 -5.45 10.64
N TYR A 176 -3.21 -4.88 9.84
CA TYR A 176 -3.59 -5.48 8.57
C TYR A 176 -3.78 -4.43 7.50
N TYR A 177 -3.16 -4.65 6.35
CA TYR A 177 -3.15 -3.68 5.27
C TYR A 177 -2.97 -4.35 3.91
N THR A 178 -3.24 -3.59 2.86
CA THR A 178 -2.80 -3.91 1.51
C THR A 178 -1.90 -2.80 0.97
N LEU A 179 -0.97 -3.16 0.09
CA LEU A 179 -0.19 -2.22 -0.70
C LEU A 179 -0.76 -2.17 -2.12
N PRO A 180 -1.32 -1.03 -2.55
CA PRO A 180 -1.91 -0.91 -3.86
C PRO A 180 -0.82 -0.80 -4.94
N THR A 181 -0.96 -1.62 -5.98
CA THR A 181 -0.11 -1.55 -7.16
C THR A 181 -0.39 -0.24 -7.90
N PHE A 182 0.67 0.51 -8.23
CA PHE A 182 0.61 1.80 -8.92
C PHE A 182 -0.15 2.91 -8.19
N GLY A 183 -0.35 2.79 -6.87
CA GLY A 183 -0.94 3.87 -6.07
C GLY A 183 0.00 5.06 -5.81
N MET A 184 1.30 4.85 -5.94
CA MET A 184 2.34 5.85 -5.65
C MET A 184 3.01 6.35 -6.94
N LEU A 185 3.00 7.68 -7.09
CA LEU A 185 3.79 8.41 -8.06
C LEU A 185 5.06 8.97 -7.39
N GLN A 186 6.21 8.49 -7.83
CA GLN A 186 7.52 8.98 -7.39
C GLN A 186 8.00 10.07 -8.34
N CYS A 187 8.33 11.23 -7.79
CA CYS A 187 9.03 12.29 -8.50
C CYS A 187 10.51 12.21 -8.13
N TYR A 188 11.33 11.73 -9.05
CA TYR A 188 12.78 11.64 -8.89
C TYR A 188 13.49 12.81 -9.54
N ILE A 189 14.37 13.41 -8.75
CA ILE A 189 14.94 14.72 -8.94
C ILE A 189 16.46 14.58 -8.92
N LYS A 190 17.12 14.55 -10.09
CA LYS A 190 18.59 14.37 -10.25
C LYS A 190 19.33 15.63 -10.70
N ARG A 191 20.09 16.25 -9.79
CA ARG A 191 20.89 17.46 -10.04
C ARG A 191 22.29 17.31 -9.44
N ASN A 192 23.31 17.80 -10.14
CA ASN A 192 24.72 17.77 -9.68
C ASN A 192 25.25 16.38 -9.26
N GLY A 193 24.74 15.29 -9.87
CA GLY A 193 25.11 13.92 -9.52
C GLY A 193 24.40 13.34 -8.29
N TRP A 194 23.53 14.12 -7.64
CA TRP A 194 22.70 13.71 -6.51
C TRP A 194 21.24 13.56 -6.94
N GLY A 195 20.59 12.52 -6.42
CA GLY A 195 19.20 12.22 -6.68
C GLY A 195 18.38 12.22 -5.40
N VAL A 196 17.24 12.89 -5.41
CA VAL A 196 16.27 12.88 -4.31
C VAL A 196 14.89 12.50 -4.86
N THR A 197 14.02 11.97 -4.02
CA THR A 197 12.68 11.51 -4.41
C THR A 197 11.63 12.08 -3.48
N GLU A 198 10.51 12.52 -4.03
CA GLU A 198 9.28 12.81 -3.29
C GLU A 198 8.15 11.93 -3.80
N ARG A 199 7.21 11.61 -2.91
CA ARG A 199 6.11 10.70 -3.20
C ARG A 199 4.78 11.45 -3.19
N PHE A 200 3.98 11.14 -4.20
CA PHE A 200 2.59 11.58 -4.35
C PHE A 200 1.72 10.34 -4.51
N TYR A 201 0.45 10.42 -4.14
CA TYR A 201 -0.48 9.32 -4.28
C TYR A 201 -1.62 9.70 -5.21
N VAL A 202 -1.97 8.80 -6.12
CA VAL A 202 -3.04 9.04 -7.11
C VAL A 202 -4.42 9.20 -6.46
N SER A 203 -4.58 8.68 -5.25
CA SER A 203 -5.78 8.75 -4.44
C SER A 203 -5.89 10.03 -3.60
N ASP A 204 -4.86 10.87 -3.56
CA ASP A 204 -4.91 12.13 -2.83
C ASP A 204 -5.85 13.10 -3.57
N LYS A 205 -7.13 13.12 -3.18
CA LYS A 205 -8.19 13.95 -3.77
C LYS A 205 -7.69 15.39 -3.98
N VAL A 206 -7.67 15.82 -5.26
CA VAL A 206 -7.39 17.18 -5.73
C VAL A 206 -6.28 17.85 -4.91
N PHE A 207 -5.05 17.38 -5.09
CA PHE A 207 -3.91 18.11 -4.55
C PHE A 207 -3.94 19.52 -5.14
N GLU A 208 -4.19 20.52 -4.30
CA GLU A 208 -4.00 21.90 -4.70
C GLU A 208 -2.56 22.04 -5.19
N GLN A 209 -2.40 22.58 -6.40
CA GLN A 209 -1.08 22.77 -7.02
C GLN A 209 -0.11 23.50 -6.07
N SER A 210 -0.63 24.36 -5.18
CA SER A 210 0.10 25.05 -4.12
C SER A 210 0.85 24.08 -3.18
N LYS A 211 0.19 22.99 -2.75
CA LYS A 211 0.79 21.98 -1.86
C LYS A 211 1.80 21.10 -2.59
N ILE A 212 1.52 20.74 -3.84
CA ILE A 212 2.51 20.06 -4.69
C ILE A 212 3.76 20.93 -4.81
N LYS A 213 3.55 22.22 -5.10
CA LYS A 213 4.64 23.18 -5.24
C LYS A 213 5.49 23.31 -3.99
N GLU A 214 4.87 23.40 -2.82
CA GLU A 214 5.62 23.47 -1.57
C GLU A 214 6.55 22.25 -1.38
N LYS A 215 6.06 21.04 -1.69
CA LYS A 215 6.88 19.82 -1.65
C LYS A 215 8.02 19.86 -2.67
N ILE A 216 7.72 20.25 -3.91
CA ILE A 216 8.72 20.30 -4.98
C ILE A 216 9.78 21.37 -4.72
N ASP A 217 9.41 22.54 -4.22
CA ASP A 217 10.38 23.60 -3.86
C ASP A 217 11.36 23.09 -2.79
N LYS A 218 10.85 22.46 -1.71
CA LYS A 218 11.67 21.86 -0.66
C LYS A 218 12.60 20.76 -1.18
N LEU A 219 12.07 19.90 -2.06
CA LEU A 219 12.83 18.82 -2.67
C LEU A 219 13.95 19.37 -3.57
N TYR A 220 13.65 20.41 -4.35
CA TYR A 220 14.61 21.07 -5.23
C TYR A 220 15.73 21.74 -4.43
N GLU A 221 15.40 22.52 -3.39
CA GLU A 221 16.38 23.12 -2.46
C GLU A 221 17.30 22.09 -1.81
N SER A 222 16.80 20.87 -1.56
CA SER A 222 17.61 19.80 -0.95
C SER A 222 18.73 19.29 -1.85
N THR A 223 18.64 19.52 -3.17
CA THR A 223 19.67 19.11 -4.15
C THR A 223 20.82 20.10 -4.34
N GLU A 224 20.74 21.27 -3.70
CA GLU A 224 21.78 22.31 -3.76
C GLU A 224 22.82 22.20 -2.64
N LYS A 225 22.62 21.27 -1.70
CA LYS A 225 23.51 21.00 -0.56
C LYS A 225 24.55 19.94 -0.91
#